data_AF-A0AAF0PS31-F1
#
_entry.id   AF-A0AAF0PS31-F1
#
_cell.length_a   1.000
_cell.length_b   1.000
_cell.length_c   1.000
_cell.angle_alpha   90.00
_cell.angle_beta   90.00
_cell.angle_gamma   90.00
#
_symmetry.space_group_name_H-M   'P 1'
#
loop_
_entity.id
_entity.type
_entity.pdbx_description
1 polymer ?
#
loop_
_entity_poly.entity_id
_entity_poly.type
_entity_poly.pdbx_seq_one_letter_code
_entity_poly.pdbx_strand_id
1 'polypeptide(L)'
;MVYIDFFLKTHCVSIIIGGSNLYIEKLVQKPMFMFKYKYDSYFIWIDVEQLVLNHRVDTRVDEMVNAGLVDEVRQIFIPDADYTKGIRRSIGVSEMARY
;
A
#
# COMPACT_ATOMS: atom_id res chain seq x y z
N MET A 1 1.70 -16.20 -2.75
CA MET A 1 2.33 -17.11 -3.72
C MET A 1 1.32 -17.76 -4.67
N VAL A 2 0.20 -18.30 -4.19
CA VAL A 2 -0.82 -18.99 -5.03
C VAL A 2 -1.18 -18.18 -6.29
N TYR A 3 -1.39 -16.87 -6.17
CA TYR A 3 -1.70 -16.01 -7.33
C TYR A 3 -0.54 -15.84 -8.30
N ILE A 4 0.70 -15.72 -7.82
CA ILE A 4 1.88 -15.60 -8.68
C ILE A 4 2.03 -16.89 -9.50
N ASP A 5 1.92 -18.05 -8.84
CA ASP A 5 1.98 -19.34 -9.50
C ASP A 5 0.84 -19.55 -10.49
N PHE A 6 -0.37 -19.05 -10.18
CA PHE A 6 -1.51 -19.09 -11.07
C PHE A 6 -1.23 -18.33 -12.37
N PHE A 7 -0.80 -17.06 -12.28
CA PHE A 7 -0.56 -16.24 -13.46
C PHE A 7 0.64 -16.71 -14.31
N LEU A 8 1.68 -17.26 -13.68
CA LEU A 8 2.79 -17.85 -14.43
C LEU A 8 2.35 -19.07 -15.24
N LYS A 9 1.43 -19.88 -14.72
CA LYS A 9 0.83 -21.01 -15.46
C LYS A 9 -0.03 -20.57 -16.64
N THR A 10 -0.58 -19.36 -16.61
CA THR A 10 -1.34 -18.79 -17.73
C THR A 10 -0.46 -18.02 -18.72
N HIS A 11 0.86 -18.18 -18.66
CA HIS A 11 1.84 -17.45 -19.48
C HIS A 11 1.77 -15.91 -19.34
N CYS A 12 1.31 -15.42 -18.18
CA CYS A 12 1.30 -13.99 -17.87
C CYS A 12 2.50 -13.61 -16.99
N VAL A 13 2.97 -12.38 -17.15
CA VAL A 13 3.95 -11.78 -16.23
C VAL A 13 3.22 -11.28 -14.99
N SER A 14 3.68 -11.69 -13.81
CA SER A 14 3.15 -11.20 -12.53
C SER A 14 3.84 -9.90 -12.13
N ILE A 15 3.06 -8.83 -11.94
CA ILE A 15 3.56 -7.53 -11.46
C ILE A 15 3.01 -7.29 -10.06
N ILE A 16 3.90 -7.06 -9.09
CA ILE A 16 3.56 -6.75 -7.70
C ILE A 16 3.85 -5.27 -7.48
N ILE A 17 2.83 -4.50 -7.13
CA ILE A 17 2.92 -3.06 -6.91
C ILE A 17 2.52 -2.76 -5.46
N GLY A 18 3.32 -1.95 -4.76
CA GLY A 18 2.99 -1.52 -3.41
C GLY A 18 4.03 -0.57 -2.83
N GLY A 19 3.63 0.19 -1.80
CA GLY A 19 4.51 1.14 -1.09
C GLY A 19 5.05 0.63 0.24
N SER A 20 4.80 -0.64 0.60
CA SER A 20 5.19 -1.18 1.91
C SER A 20 6.34 -2.17 1.81
N ASN A 21 7.57 -1.67 2.00
CA ASN A 21 8.80 -2.46 1.92
C ASN A 21 8.79 -3.68 2.85
N LEU A 22 8.20 -3.57 4.04
CA LEU A 22 8.09 -4.70 4.99
C LEU A 22 7.41 -5.93 4.38
N TYR A 23 6.37 -5.76 3.55
CA TYR A 23 5.69 -6.89 2.92
C TYR A 23 6.53 -7.47 1.77
N ILE A 24 7.21 -6.62 0.99
CA ILE A 24 8.12 -7.06 -0.07
C ILE A 24 9.31 -7.81 0.53
N GLU A 25 9.91 -7.30 1.60
CA GLU A 25 10.99 -7.99 2.34
C GLU A 25 10.52 -9.33 2.89
N LYS A 26 9.35 -9.37 3.53
CA LYS A 26 8.79 -10.65 4.02
C LYS A 26 8.59 -11.64 2.87
N LEU A 27 8.08 -11.19 1.73
CA LEU A 27 7.87 -12.04 0.57
C LEU A 27 9.19 -12.56 -0.01
N VAL A 28 10.17 -11.68 -0.20
CA VAL A 28 11.41 -11.96 -0.92
C VAL A 28 12.45 -12.66 -0.04
N GLN A 29 12.54 -12.31 1.24
CA GLN A 29 13.64 -12.73 2.12
C GLN A 29 13.28 -13.89 3.05
N LYS A 30 11.99 -14.11 3.39
CA LYS A 30 11.64 -15.19 4.32
C LYS A 30 11.87 -16.56 3.64
N PRO A 31 12.67 -17.45 4.25
CA PRO A 31 12.98 -18.77 3.65
C PRO A 31 11.74 -19.60 3.33
N MET A 32 10.68 -19.46 4.13
CA MET A 32 9.40 -20.15 3.94
C MET A 32 8.80 -19.97 2.55
N PHE A 33 9.04 -18.84 1.88
CA PHE A 33 8.52 -18.59 0.53
C PHE A 33 9.47 -19.03 -0.59
N MET A 34 10.75 -19.29 -0.27
CA MET A 34 11.80 -19.61 -1.25
C MET A 34 11.79 -18.69 -2.49
N PHE A 35 11.37 -17.44 -2.33
CA PHE A 35 10.95 -16.59 -3.44
C PHE A 35 12.05 -16.37 -4.47
N LYS A 36 13.26 -16.04 -4.00
CA LYS A 36 14.45 -15.82 -4.85
C LYS A 36 14.90 -17.07 -5.62
N TYR A 37 14.53 -18.26 -5.15
CA TYR A 37 14.85 -19.52 -5.82
C TYR A 37 13.77 -19.92 -6.82
N LYS A 38 12.52 -19.50 -6.60
CA LYS A 38 11.38 -19.91 -7.41
C LYS A 38 11.13 -19.00 -8.60
N TYR A 39 11.46 -17.71 -8.48
CA TYR A 39 11.11 -16.71 -9.49
C TYR A 39 12.32 -15.87 -9.88
N ASP A 40 12.50 -15.71 -11.20
CA ASP A 40 13.37 -14.67 -11.73
C ASP A 40 12.63 -13.32 -11.62
N SER A 41 13.21 -12.38 -10.88
CA SER A 41 12.50 -11.20 -10.39
C SER A 41 13.23 -9.92 -10.77
N TYR A 42 12.51 -8.99 -11.36
CA TYR A 42 13.00 -7.63 -11.65
C TYR A 42 12.43 -6.65 -10.62
N PHE A 43 13.32 -5.84 -10.04
CA PHE A 43 12.95 -4.79 -9.10
C PHE A 43 13.08 -3.44 -9.79
N ILE A 44 11.94 -2.76 -9.97
CA ILE A 44 11.89 -1.42 -10.53
C ILE A 44 11.55 -0.47 -9.37
N TRP A 45 12.45 0.46 -9.09
CA TRP A 45 12.23 1.53 -8.12
C TRP A 45 11.95 2.82 -8.87
N ILE A 46 10.79 3.42 -8.58
CA ILE A 46 10.44 4.75 -9.06
C ILE A 46 10.93 5.75 -8.02
N ASP A 47 11.83 6.63 -8.45
CA ASP A 47 12.40 7.69 -7.62
C ASP A 47 12.05 9.07 -8.17
N VAL A 48 11.97 10.06 -7.29
CA VAL A 48 11.59 11.44 -7.61
C VAL A 48 12.20 12.39 -6.58
N GLU A 49 12.48 13.63 -6.99
CA GLU A 49 12.96 14.65 -6.08
C GLU A 49 11.96 14.92 -4.94
N GLN A 50 12.46 15.05 -3.71
CA GLN A 50 11.64 15.23 -2.52
C GLN A 50 10.69 16.44 -2.60
N LEU A 51 11.14 17.56 -3.18
CA LEU A 51 10.31 18.76 -3.32
C LEU A 51 9.13 18.52 -4.28
N VAL A 52 9.38 17.83 -5.39
CA VAL A 52 8.36 17.45 -6.37
C VAL A 52 7.36 16.48 -5.73
N LEU A 53 7.84 15.50 -4.97
CA LEU A 53 6.99 14.55 -4.26
C LEU A 53 6.09 15.24 -3.23
N ASN A 54 6.65 16.11 -2.39
CA ASN A 54 5.90 16.82 -1.36
C ASN A 54 4.77 17.64 -1.98
N HIS A 55 5.09 18.44 -3.00
CA HIS A 55 4.09 19.23 -3.73
C HIS A 55 2.98 18.34 -4.29
N ARG A 56 3.33 17.21 -4.93
CA ARG A 56 2.32 16.30 -5.49
C ARG A 56 1.44 15.67 -4.41
N VAL A 57 2.01 15.29 -3.27
CA VAL A 57 1.29 14.68 -2.14
C VAL A 57 0.30 15.67 -1.54
N ASP A 58 0.72 16.93 -1.33
CA ASP A 58 -0.16 17.98 -0.80
C ASP A 58 -1.37 18.19 -1.73
N THR A 59 -1.11 18.41 -3.03
CA THR A 59 -2.20 18.53 -4.02
C THR A 59 -3.10 17.29 -4.05
N ARG A 60 -2.54 16.08 -3.86
CA ARG A 60 -3.33 14.85 -3.85
C ARG A 60 -4.27 14.77 -2.66
N VAL A 61 -3.87 15.28 -1.50
CA VAL A 61 -4.74 15.31 -0.31
C VAL A 61 -5.93 16.24 -0.57
N ASP A 62 -5.70 17.40 -1.17
CA ASP A 62 -6.79 18.31 -1.57
C ASP A 62 -7.73 17.64 -2.58
N GLU A 63 -7.19 16.97 -3.60
CA GLU A 63 -7.96 16.17 -4.57
C GLU A 63 -8.80 15.10 -3.87
N MET A 64 -8.23 14.37 -2.90
CA MET A 64 -8.91 13.31 -2.14
C MET A 64 -10.06 13.87 -1.28
N VAL A 65 -9.85 15.00 -0.61
CA VAL A 65 -10.90 15.65 0.18
C VAL A 65 -12.04 16.10 -0.72
N ASN A 66 -11.73 16.73 -1.85
CA ASN A 66 -12.73 17.14 -2.85
C ASN A 66 -13.48 15.94 -3.48
N ALA A 67 -12.84 14.77 -3.55
CA ALA A 67 -13.45 13.53 -4.03
C ALA A 67 -14.27 12.78 -2.96
N GLY A 68 -14.36 13.29 -1.72
CA GLY A 68 -15.22 12.71 -0.67
C GLY A 68 -14.49 11.87 0.38
N LEU A 69 -13.17 12.02 0.55
CA LEU A 69 -12.40 11.32 1.60
C LEU A 69 -13.05 11.45 2.99
N VAL A 70 -13.54 12.64 3.34
CA VAL A 70 -14.14 12.90 4.65
C VAL A 70 -15.40 12.05 4.85
N ASP A 71 -16.22 11.91 3.81
CA ASP A 71 -17.45 11.13 3.88
C ASP A 71 -17.16 9.63 3.95
N GLU A 72 -16.10 9.15 3.26
CA GLU A 72 -15.62 7.78 3.39
C GLU A 72 -15.16 7.47 4.82
N VAL A 73 -14.34 8.34 5.41
CA VAL A 73 -13.80 8.13 6.76
C VAL A 73 -14.91 8.16 7.83
N ARG A 74 -15.91 9.04 7.68
CA ARG A 74 -17.08 9.07 8.58
C ARG A 74 -17.83 7.75 8.64
N GLN A 75 -17.91 7.00 7.53
CA GLN A 75 -18.61 5.71 7.48
C GLN A 75 -17.94 4.62 8.33
N ILE A 76 -16.63 4.73 8.57
CA ILE A 76 -15.85 3.75 9.34
C ILE A 76 -15.46 4.24 10.73
N PHE A 77 -15.90 5.46 11.09
CA PHE A 77 -15.65 6.06 12.38
C PHE A 77 -16.28 5.24 13.50
N ILE A 78 -15.47 4.93 14.52
CA ILE A 78 -15.93 4.27 15.73
C ILE A 78 -15.34 5.04 16.93
N PRO A 79 -16.19 5.54 17.85
CA PRO A 79 -15.74 6.14 19.09
C PRO A 79 -14.82 5.21 19.87
N ASP A 80 -13.73 5.74 20.45
CA ASP A 80 -12.79 5.02 21.31
C ASP A 80 -12.14 3.76 20.70
N ALA A 81 -12.15 3.63 19.37
CA ALA A 81 -11.52 2.50 18.70
C ALA A 81 -9.99 2.53 18.78
N ASP A 82 -9.38 1.35 18.65
CA ASP A 82 -7.94 1.19 18.56
C ASP A 82 -7.46 1.49 17.12
N TYR A 83 -6.90 2.69 16.91
CA TYR A 83 -6.35 3.14 15.64
C TYR A 83 -4.96 2.56 15.31
N THR A 84 -4.42 1.66 16.16
CA THR A 84 -3.15 0.97 15.90
C THR A 84 -3.32 -0.34 15.12
N LYS A 85 -4.55 -0.70 14.73
CA LYS A 85 -4.86 -2.01 14.11
C LYS A 85 -5.66 -1.89 12.82
N GLY A 86 -5.39 -2.82 11.91
CA GLY A 86 -6.15 -3.00 10.67
C GLY A 86 -6.25 -1.72 9.83
N ILE A 87 -7.42 -1.52 9.22
CA ILE A 87 -7.71 -0.37 8.35
C ILE A 87 -7.65 0.98 9.07
N ARG A 88 -7.76 1.00 10.40
CA ARG A 88 -7.72 2.24 11.20
C ARG A 88 -6.31 2.84 11.32
N ARG A 89 -5.28 2.09 10.92
CA ARG A 89 -3.90 2.58 10.78
C ARG A 89 -3.68 3.43 9.54
N SER A 90 -4.64 3.45 8.61
CA SER A 90 -4.51 4.21 7.37
C SER A 90 -4.36 5.71 7.67
N ILE A 91 -3.39 6.33 7.00
CA ILE A 91 -3.14 7.78 7.10
C ILE A 91 -4.39 8.52 6.63
N GLY A 92 -4.82 9.51 7.41
CA GLY A 92 -6.04 10.28 7.19
C GLY A 92 -7.21 9.81 8.08
N VAL A 93 -7.26 8.53 8.48
CA VAL A 93 -8.36 8.01 9.30
C VAL A 93 -8.25 8.49 10.75
N SER A 94 -7.07 8.34 11.36
CA SER A 94 -6.83 8.74 12.75
C SER A 94 -6.84 10.26 12.94
N GLU A 95 -6.43 10.99 11.90
CA GLU A 95 -6.36 12.44 11.85
C GLU A 95 -7.76 13.05 11.81
N MET A 96 -8.69 12.40 11.09
CA MET A 96 -10.09 12.79 11.03
C MET A 96 -10.92 12.32 12.21
N ALA A 97 -10.48 11.32 12.98
CA ALA A 97 -11.20 10.84 14.16
C ALA A 97 -11.40 11.91 15.26
N ARG A 98 -10.70 13.04 15.16
CA ARG A 98 -10.83 14.19 16.07
C ARG A 98 -11.92 15.19 15.66
N TYR A 99 -12.52 15.05 14.49
CA TYR A 99 -13.46 16.01 13.89
C TYR A 99 -14.81 15.35 13.58
#